data_AF-A0A9D7TW11-F1
#
_entry.id   AF-A0A9D7TW11-F1
#
_cell.length_a   1.000
_cell.length_b   1.000
_cell.length_c   1.000
_cell.angle_alpha   90.00
_cell.angle_beta   90.00
_cell.angle_gamma   90.00
#
_symmetry.space_group_name_H-M   'P 1'
#
loop_
_entity.id
_entity.type
_entity.pdbx_description
1 polymer ?
#
loop_
_entity_poly.entity_id
_entity_poly.type
_entity_poly.pdbx_seq_one_letter_code
_entity_poly.pdbx_strand_id
1 'polypeptide(L)'
;MKKFIQDYFNFTKKERRGIITICILILLIAFLPNVFPYFIKTQLQDTKQFENEIAALVIKQQDTANKFYQNKYDDNSDYPNYSKPDYKNYVIKGELFYFDPNTITASDWKRLGVRDKTIATIQNYLNKGGKFYKPEI
;
A
#
# COMPACT_ATOMS: atom_id res chain seq x y z
N MET A 1 56.14 -11.05 19.24
CA MET A 1 55.06 -10.62 18.31
C MET A 1 55.51 -10.53 16.86
N LYS A 2 56.64 -9.89 16.51
CA LYS A 2 57.12 -9.78 15.11
C LYS A 2 57.27 -11.12 14.36
N LYS A 3 57.83 -12.15 15.01
CA LYS A 3 58.05 -13.48 14.39
C LYS A 3 56.74 -14.22 14.05
N PHE A 4 55.76 -14.17 14.95
CA PHE A 4 54.44 -14.80 14.74
C PHE A 4 53.72 -14.24 13.51
N ILE A 5 53.80 -12.92 13.29
CA ILE A 5 53.19 -12.25 12.14
C ILE A 5 53.93 -12.63 10.85
N GLN A 6 55.26 -12.78 10.91
CA GLN A 6 56.07 -13.20 9.76
C GLN A 6 55.79 -14.64 9.33
N ASP A 7 55.63 -15.56 10.29
CA ASP A 7 55.37 -16.96 10.00
C ASP A 7 53.97 -17.17 9.36
N TYR A 8 52.98 -16.36 9.78
CA TYR A 8 51.60 -16.39 9.26
C TYR A 8 51.43 -15.73 7.88
N PHE A 9 52.38 -14.87 7.46
CA PHE A 9 52.34 -14.13 6.18
C PHE A 9 53.21 -14.73 5.08
N ASN A 10 53.64 -15.99 5.20
CA ASN A 10 54.36 -16.70 4.15
C ASN A 10 53.41 -17.30 3.11
N PHE A 11 52.97 -16.47 2.17
CA PHE A 11 52.10 -16.90 1.06
C PHE A 11 52.90 -17.36 -0.16
N THR A 12 52.48 -18.46 -0.75
CA THR A 12 52.98 -18.93 -2.05
C THR A 12 52.58 -17.97 -3.18
N LYS A 13 53.29 -18.03 -4.31
CA LYS A 13 53.00 -17.18 -5.49
C LYS A 13 51.57 -17.32 -6.00
N LYS A 14 50.95 -18.49 -5.81
CA LYS A 14 49.56 -18.78 -6.20
C LYS A 14 48.56 -18.15 -5.23
N GLU A 15 48.78 -18.31 -3.92
CA GLU A 15 47.94 -17.71 -2.87
C GLU A 15 47.95 -16.18 -2.93
N ARG A 16 49.11 -15.57 -3.17
CA ARG A 16 49.22 -14.11 -3.30
C ARG A 16 48.36 -13.57 -4.44
N ARG A 17 48.31 -14.27 -5.58
CA ARG A 17 47.44 -13.89 -6.71
C ARG A 17 45.97 -14.01 -6.32
N GLY A 18 45.58 -15.09 -5.65
CA GLY A 18 44.21 -15.29 -5.16
C GLY A 18 43.76 -14.20 -4.19
N ILE A 19 44.59 -13.86 -3.20
CA ILE A 19 44.30 -12.79 -2.24
C ILE A 19 44.16 -11.45 -2.96
N ILE A 20 45.08 -11.12 -3.88
CA ILE A 20 45.00 -9.89 -4.67
C ILE A 20 43.70 -9.84 -5.48
N THR A 21 43.32 -10.94 -6.15
CA THR A 21 42.06 -11.01 -6.92
C THR A 21 40.84 -10.77 -6.02
N ILE A 22 40.79 -11.40 -4.84
CA ILE A 22 39.68 -11.22 -3.90
C ILE A 22 39.64 -9.79 -3.35
N CYS A 23 40.79 -9.22 -2.98
CA CYS A 23 40.86 -7.83 -2.51
C CYS A 23 40.35 -6.84 -3.56
N ILE A 24 40.72 -7.03 -4.83
CA ILE A 24 40.24 -6.18 -5.94
C ILE A 24 38.72 -6.33 -6.11
N LEU A 25 38.19 -7.55 -6.05
CA LEU A 25 36.75 -7.80 -6.16
C LEU A 25 35.96 -7.11 -5.03
N ILE A 26 36.44 -7.22 -3.79
CA ILE A 26 35.83 -6.57 -2.62
C ILE A 26 35.87 -5.04 -2.78
N LEU A 27 37.01 -4.48 -3.22
CA LEU A 27 37.15 -3.05 -3.46
C LEU A 27 36.19 -2.57 -4.57
N LEU A 28 36.03 -3.34 -5.65
CA LEU A 28 35.08 -3.02 -6.71
C LEU A 28 33.64 -2.96 -6.19
N ILE A 29 33.23 -3.97 -5.41
CA ILE A 29 31.88 -4.02 -4.83
C ILE A 29 31.66 -2.85 -3.85
N ALA A 30 32.64 -2.55 -3.00
CA ALA A 30 32.58 -1.41 -2.08
C ALA A 30 32.57 -0.06 -2.82
N PHE A 31 33.14 0.01 -4.01
CA PHE A 31 33.19 1.22 -4.82
C PHE A 31 31.90 1.48 -5.61
N LEU A 32 31.14 0.43 -5.97
CA LEU A 32 29.85 0.54 -6.68
C LEU A 32 28.88 1.59 -6.11
N PRO A 33 28.53 1.59 -4.80
CA PRO A 33 27.57 2.57 -4.26
C PRO A 33 28.08 4.01 -4.33
N ASN A 34 29.40 4.25 -4.35
CA ASN A 34 29.97 5.59 -4.49
C ASN A 34 29.89 6.11 -5.94
N VAL A 35 29.90 5.19 -6.91
CA VAL A 35 29.83 5.50 -8.35
C VAL A 35 28.40 5.59 -8.85
N PHE A 36 27.49 4.77 -8.29
CA PHE A 36 26.07 4.73 -8.64
C PHE A 36 25.36 6.10 -8.69
N PRO A 37 25.53 7.03 -7.72
CA PRO A 37 24.87 8.34 -7.76
C PRO A 37 25.42 9.29 -8.85
N TYR A 38 26.59 9.01 -9.42
CA TYR A 38 27.12 9.78 -10.56
C TYR A 38 26.50 9.37 -11.89
N PHE A 39 26.09 8.10 -12.03
CA PHE A 39 25.49 7.57 -13.25
C PHE A 39 23.96 7.69 -13.25
N ILE A 40 23.33 7.67 -12.07
CA ILE A 40 21.89 7.87 -11.92
C ILE A 40 21.69 9.23 -11.27
N LYS A 41 21.31 10.21 -12.09
CA LYS A 41 20.74 11.46 -11.57
C LYS A 41 19.47 11.08 -10.83
N THR A 42 19.55 11.07 -9.50
CA THR A 42 18.35 11.11 -8.67
C THR A 42 17.66 12.41 -9.04
N GLN A 43 16.60 12.33 -9.86
CA GLN A 43 15.76 13.49 -10.06
C GLN A 43 15.22 13.84 -8.68
N LEU A 44 15.70 14.96 -8.14
CA LEU A 44 15.04 15.63 -7.02
C LEU A 44 13.63 15.88 -7.53
N GLN A 45 12.71 15.03 -7.10
CA GLN A 45 11.31 15.08 -7.46
C GLN A 45 10.87 16.50 -7.10
N ASP A 46 10.54 17.29 -8.13
CA ASP A 46 10.24 18.70 -7.99
C ASP A 46 9.00 18.80 -7.10
N THR A 47 9.20 19.06 -5.80
CA THR A 47 8.12 19.02 -4.81
C THR A 47 7.00 19.97 -5.19
N LYS A 48 7.33 20.99 -5.99
CA LYS A 48 6.38 21.95 -6.54
C LYS A 48 5.40 21.33 -7.54
N GLN A 49 5.82 20.40 -8.40
CA GLN A 49 4.88 19.70 -9.29
C GLN A 49 3.96 18.78 -8.48
N PHE A 50 4.53 18.08 -7.50
CA PHE A 50 3.76 17.20 -6.62
C PHE A 50 2.77 17.98 -5.73
N GLU A 51 3.17 19.13 -5.19
CA GLU A 51 2.30 20.03 -4.41
C GLU A 51 1.15 20.57 -5.26
N ASN A 52 1.42 20.96 -6.51
CA ASN A 52 0.39 21.40 -7.45
C ASN A 52 -0.59 20.27 -7.83
N GLU A 53 -0.09 19.05 -7.98
CA GLU A 53 -0.93 17.87 -8.22
C GLU A 53 -1.77 17.53 -6.99
N ILE A 54 -1.22 17.58 -5.77
CA ILE A 54 -1.99 17.40 -4.53
C ILE A 54 -3.08 18.48 -4.41
N ALA A 55 -2.74 19.75 -4.64
CA ALA A 55 -3.70 20.85 -4.58
C ALA A 55 -4.82 20.67 -5.61
N ALA A 56 -4.48 20.27 -6.84
CA ALA A 56 -5.46 19.96 -7.88
C ALA A 56 -6.34 18.75 -7.51
N LEU A 57 -5.79 17.73 -6.85
CA LEU A 57 -6.54 16.56 -6.39
C LEU A 57 -7.47 16.89 -5.23
N VAL A 58 -7.08 17.77 -4.30
CA VAL A 58 -7.94 18.23 -3.19
C VAL A 58 -9.14 19.02 -3.70
N ILE A 59 -8.93 19.92 -4.67
CA ILE A 59 -10.00 20.67 -5.35
C ILE A 59 -10.90 19.69 -6.14
N LYS A 60 -10.29 18.75 -6.85
CA LYS A 60 -11.03 17.73 -7.59
C LYS A 60 -11.82 16.81 -6.65
N GLN A 61 -11.39 16.50 -5.43
CA GLN A 61 -12.17 15.71 -4.47
C GLN A 61 -13.44 16.43 -4.00
N GLN A 62 -13.41 17.75 -3.83
CA GLN A 62 -14.63 18.52 -3.52
C GLN A 62 -15.62 18.53 -4.70
N ASP A 63 -15.12 18.62 -5.93
CA ASP A 63 -15.95 18.54 -7.14
C ASP A 63 -16.39 17.10 -7.45
N THR A 64 -15.58 16.09 -7.14
CA THR A 64 -15.93 14.68 -7.40
C THR A 64 -16.90 14.17 -6.36
N ALA A 65 -16.79 14.61 -5.09
CA ALA A 65 -17.83 14.38 -4.09
C ALA A 65 -19.19 14.89 -4.56
N ASN A 66 -19.26 16.00 -5.30
CA ASN A 66 -20.49 16.50 -5.91
C ASN A 66 -20.84 15.84 -7.27
N LYS A 67 -19.86 15.39 -8.06
CA LYS A 67 -20.08 14.72 -9.36
C LYS A 67 -20.42 13.23 -9.26
N PHE A 68 -20.06 12.55 -8.18
CA PHE A 68 -20.57 11.19 -7.91
C PHE A 68 -22.07 11.15 -7.62
N TYR A 69 -22.70 12.29 -7.30
CA TYR A 69 -24.16 12.41 -7.19
C TYR A 69 -24.88 12.69 -8.51
N GLN A 70 -24.18 12.86 -9.65
CA GLN A 70 -24.81 13.28 -10.92
C GLN A 70 -24.63 12.35 -12.12
N ASN A 71 -23.82 11.29 -12.06
CA ASN A 71 -23.76 10.35 -13.18
C ASN A 71 -24.98 9.41 -13.17
N LYS A 72 -26.04 9.84 -13.89
CA LYS A 72 -26.99 8.94 -14.53
C LYS A 72 -26.19 7.86 -15.25
N TYR A 73 -26.43 6.61 -14.88
CA TYR A 73 -25.90 5.44 -15.57
C TYR A 73 -26.32 5.48 -17.04
N ASP A 74 -25.38 5.80 -17.92
CA ASP A 74 -25.46 5.49 -19.34
C ASP A 74 -24.80 4.12 -19.53
N ASP A 75 -25.64 3.12 -19.76
CA ASP A 75 -25.31 1.70 -19.82
C ASP A 75 -24.88 1.35 -21.24
N ASN A 76 -23.57 1.42 -21.53
CA ASN A 76 -22.96 0.77 -22.70
C ASN A 76 -21.46 0.54 -22.46
N SER A 77 -21.09 -0.56 -21.80
CA SER A 77 -19.75 -1.14 -22.00
C SER A 77 -19.75 -2.65 -21.78
N ASP A 78 -19.31 -3.33 -22.83
CA ASP A 78 -19.20 -4.77 -23.02
C ASP A 78 -18.03 -5.34 -22.17
N TYR A 79 -18.30 -5.62 -20.90
CA TYR A 79 -17.37 -6.32 -20.00
C TYR A 79 -17.89 -7.74 -19.68
N PRO A 80 -17.00 -8.74 -19.60
CA PRO A 80 -17.39 -10.12 -19.30
C PRO A 80 -18.10 -10.19 -17.94
N ASN A 81 -19.22 -10.90 -17.97
CA ASN A 81 -20.29 -10.92 -16.98
C ASN A 81 -19.87 -11.61 -15.68
N TYR A 82 -19.08 -10.94 -14.83
CA TYR A 82 -19.09 -11.23 -13.40
C TYR A 82 -20.43 -10.74 -12.88
N SER A 83 -21.22 -11.66 -12.30
CA SER A 83 -22.53 -11.36 -11.72
C SER A 83 -22.40 -10.25 -10.68
N LYS A 84 -22.57 -9.00 -11.11
CA LYS A 84 -22.60 -7.81 -10.26
C LYS A 84 -23.86 -7.93 -9.41
N PRO A 85 -23.75 -7.94 -8.07
CA PRO A 85 -24.94 -7.99 -7.23
C PRO A 85 -25.75 -6.71 -7.48
N ASP A 86 -27.01 -6.88 -7.85
CA ASP A 86 -28.01 -5.83 -8.12
C ASP A 86 -28.07 -4.82 -6.95
N TYR A 87 -27.29 -3.74 -7.04
CA TYR A 87 -27.35 -2.59 -6.13
C TYR A 87 -28.41 -1.63 -6.65
N LYS A 88 -29.69 -1.98 -6.46
CA LYS A 88 -30.77 -1.01 -6.64
C LYS A 88 -30.50 0.22 -5.76
N ASN A 89 -30.37 1.35 -6.43
CA ASN A 89 -30.10 2.71 -5.94
C ASN A 89 -30.66 3.00 -4.52
N TYR A 90 -29.85 2.77 -3.50
CA TYR A 90 -30.07 3.33 -2.17
C TYR A 90 -29.08 4.49 -2.02
N VAL A 91 -29.54 5.70 -2.36
CA VAL A 91 -28.76 6.93 -2.18
C VAL A 91 -28.74 7.24 -0.68
N ILE A 92 -27.77 6.65 0.05
CA ILE A 92 -27.53 7.05 1.43
C ILE A 92 -26.71 8.32 1.42
N LYS A 93 -27.31 9.40 1.91
CA LYS A 93 -26.58 10.57 2.35
C LYS A 93 -25.79 10.15 3.59
N GLY A 94 -24.53 9.76 3.39
CA GLY A 94 -23.67 9.25 4.46
C GLY A 94 -23.35 10.35 5.45
N GLU A 95 -24.05 10.37 6.57
CA GLU A 95 -23.65 11.15 7.74
C GLU A 95 -22.58 10.39 8.49
N LEU A 96 -21.47 11.06 8.83
CA LEU A 96 -20.45 10.46 9.69
C LEU A 96 -21.01 10.35 11.10
N PHE A 97 -21.04 9.13 11.63
CA PHE A 97 -21.38 8.88 13.02
C PHE A 97 -20.47 7.82 13.60
N TYR A 98 -20.24 7.89 14.91
CA TYR A 98 -19.49 6.87 15.63
C TYR A 98 -20.34 5.60 15.73
N PHE A 99 -19.73 4.46 15.43
CA PHE A 99 -20.40 3.17 15.51
C PHE A 99 -19.43 2.13 16.07
N ASP A 100 -19.94 1.27 16.96
CA ASP A 100 -19.25 0.07 17.42
C ASP A 100 -19.97 -1.16 16.84
N PRO A 101 -19.27 -1.99 16.03
CA PRO A 101 -19.88 -3.13 15.34
C PRO A 101 -20.46 -4.19 16.27
N ASN A 102 -20.10 -4.17 17.56
CA ASN A 102 -20.63 -5.11 18.55
C ASN A 102 -21.92 -4.61 19.23
N THR A 103 -22.28 -3.34 19.06
CA THR A 103 -23.38 -2.70 19.81
C THR A 103 -24.39 -1.97 18.93
N ILE A 104 -24.05 -1.65 17.68
CA ILE A 104 -24.95 -0.89 16.79
C ILE A 104 -26.16 -1.69 16.30
N THR A 105 -27.25 -0.97 16.02
CA THR A 105 -28.53 -1.57 15.63
C THR A 105 -28.57 -1.95 14.15
N ALA A 106 -29.55 -2.77 13.75
CA ALA A 106 -29.79 -3.10 12.34
C ALA A 106 -30.07 -1.84 11.48
N SER A 107 -30.75 -0.84 12.03
CA SER A 107 -30.96 0.46 11.36
C SER A 107 -29.66 1.22 11.15
N ASP A 108 -28.74 1.17 12.12
CA ASP A 108 -27.43 1.82 11.99
C ASP A 108 -26.55 1.11 10.97
N TRP A 109 -26.59 -0.22 10.92
CA TRP A 109 -25.94 -0.98 9.84
C TRP A 109 -26.49 -0.63 8.47
N LYS A 110 -27.81 -0.43 8.37
CA LYS A 110 -28.46 0.03 7.13
C LYS A 110 -28.03 1.46 6.77
N ARG A 111 -27.85 2.33 7.77
CA ARG A 111 -27.31 3.69 7.61
C ARG A 111 -25.84 3.67 7.16
N LEU A 112 -25.07 2.65 7.51
CA LEU A 112 -23.72 2.40 6.97
C LEU A 112 -23.71 1.82 5.55
N GLY A 113 -24.87 1.56 4.94
CA GLY A 113 -24.96 1.00 3.59
C GLY A 113 -24.90 -0.52 3.51
N VAL A 114 -25.01 -1.21 4.64
CA VAL A 114 -25.01 -2.68 4.65
C VAL A 114 -26.38 -3.20 4.19
N ARG A 115 -26.38 -4.19 3.29
CA ARG A 115 -27.61 -4.83 2.77
C ARG A 115 -28.33 -5.62 3.86
N ASP A 116 -29.66 -5.61 3.87
CA ASP A 116 -30.50 -6.31 4.87
C ASP A 116 -30.10 -7.79 5.09
N LYS A 117 -29.72 -8.52 4.04
CA LYS A 117 -29.23 -9.92 4.16
C LYS A 117 -27.94 -10.01 4.99
N THR A 118 -27.00 -9.09 4.75
CA THR A 118 -25.72 -9.03 5.47
C THR A 118 -25.96 -8.60 6.91
N ILE A 119 -26.88 -7.65 7.15
CA ILE A 119 -27.31 -7.26 8.50
C ILE A 119 -27.85 -8.48 9.26
N ALA A 120 -28.72 -9.28 8.64
CA ALA A 120 -29.25 -10.49 9.27
C ALA A 120 -28.15 -11.50 9.65
N THR A 121 -27.15 -11.69 8.77
CA THR A 121 -25.98 -12.53 9.07
C THR A 121 -25.17 -11.98 10.25
N ILE A 122 -24.90 -10.67 10.27
CA ILE A 122 -24.17 -10.01 11.36
C ILE A 122 -24.93 -10.16 12.68
N GLN A 123 -26.25 -9.93 12.69
CA GLN A 123 -27.09 -10.09 13.88
C GLN A 123 -27.07 -11.53 14.39
N ASN A 124 -27.15 -12.51 13.50
CA ASN A 124 -27.04 -13.93 13.87
C ASN A 124 -25.66 -14.29 14.44
N TYR A 125 -24.60 -13.68 13.90
CA TYR A 125 -23.23 -13.87 14.39
C TYR A 125 -23.09 -13.32 15.82
N LEU A 126 -23.58 -12.10 16.08
CA LEU A 126 -23.57 -11.47 17.41
C LEU A 126 -24.44 -12.25 18.41
N ASN A 127 -25.64 -12.67 18.02
CA ASN A 127 -26.56 -13.46 18.88
C ASN A 127 -25.97 -14.82 19.30
N LYS A 128 -25.08 -15.38 18.48
CA LYS A 128 -24.34 -16.62 18.79
C LYS A 128 -23.12 -16.38 19.70
N GLY A 129 -22.89 -15.14 20.16
CA GLY A 129 -21.76 -14.76 20.98
C GLY A 129 -20.50 -14.39 20.18
N GLY A 130 -20.59 -14.28 18.85
CA GLY A 130 -19.54 -13.73 18.00
C GLY A 130 -19.28 -12.26 18.33
N LYS A 131 -18.03 -11.81 18.18
CA LYS A 131 -17.62 -10.43 18.45
C LYS A 131 -16.56 -9.98 17.44
N PHE A 132 -16.66 -8.73 17.02
CA PHE A 132 -15.68 -8.05 16.17
C PHE A 132 -14.58 -7.45 17.05
N TYR A 133 -13.33 -7.90 16.86
CA TYR A 133 -12.21 -7.51 17.75
C TYR A 133 -11.23 -6.53 17.12
N LYS A 134 -10.82 -6.77 15.88
CA LYS A 134 -9.81 -5.96 15.19
C LYS A 134 -10.30 -5.62 13.78
N PRO A 135 -10.22 -4.35 13.35
CA PRO A 135 -10.28 -4.04 11.94
C PRO A 135 -9.02 -4.62 11.28
N GLU A 136 -9.20 -5.41 10.24
CA GLU A 136 -8.08 -5.77 9.37
C GLU A 136 -7.72 -4.52 8.53
N ILE A 137 -6.42 -4.18 8.53
CA ILE A 137 -5.84 -3.02 7.82
C ILE A 137 -5.19 -3.53 6.54
#